data_AF-A0A7Y4R9Z3-F1
#
_entry.id   AF-A0A7Y4R9Z3-F1
#
_cell.length_a   1.000
_cell.length_b   1.000
_cell.length_c   1.000
_cell.angle_alpha   90.00
_cell.angle_beta   90.00
_cell.angle_gamma   90.00
#
_symmetry.space_group_name_H-M   'P 1'
#
loop_
_entity.id
_entity.type
_entity.pdbx_description
1 polymer ?
#
loop_
_entity_poly.entity_id
_entity_poly.type
_entity_poly.pdbx_seq_one_letter_code
_entity_poly.pdbx_strand_id
1 'polypeptide(L)'
;MQRWGSISSRNKIPGVSCVDRRAPLGVIRRRVRSSGIIALSAAVVFTVGPGTGCTTKPKRVNTATQQPLDRPRPAGRNGYEIIAAAPAGMFPCALAVASVAETSDTLDARPMVELVSRPSSESVAWLELFDDSAPVIEVFPATVPNQYGRTLTVPELLNKARTEGAGLCLVYQATVHGDAFADVQGLLYRTADGQLLARIQAQADAPPVNAKTAPPPGRADVDRRHIDPAYVAVERFQNHVRECLRYMMHDTAVGLTAGGARGLRQRMAASPQEGPRLGSDRDR
;
A
#
# COMPACT_ATOMS: atom_id res chain seq x y z
N MET A 1 35.65 -33.10 28.00
CA MET A 1 34.98 -32.01 28.75
C MET A 1 35.45 -30.68 28.19
N GLN A 2 34.62 -30.06 27.34
CA GLN A 2 34.92 -28.82 26.64
C GLN A 2 34.61 -27.63 27.56
N ARG A 3 35.60 -26.76 27.81
CA ARG A 3 35.39 -25.47 28.49
C ARG A 3 35.40 -24.35 27.46
N TRP A 4 34.35 -23.54 27.55
CA TRP A 4 34.01 -22.43 26.67
C TRP A 4 35.03 -21.31 26.70
N GLY A 5 35.41 -20.82 25.52
CA GLY A 5 36.16 -19.60 25.32
C GLY A 5 35.25 -18.37 25.49
N SER A 6 35.67 -17.46 26.34
CA SER A 6 35.10 -16.12 26.51
C SER A 6 35.70 -15.19 25.46
N ILE A 7 34.87 -14.61 24.59
CA ILE A 7 35.27 -13.54 23.67
C ILE A 7 34.45 -12.29 23.97
N SER A 8 35.12 -11.39 24.69
CA SER A 8 35.09 -9.93 24.66
C SER A 8 33.96 -9.25 23.86
N SER A 9 33.02 -8.63 24.60
CA SER A 9 32.17 -7.56 24.10
C SER A 9 32.93 -6.23 24.10
N ARG A 10 33.00 -5.58 22.93
CA ARG A 10 33.27 -4.14 22.75
C ARG A 10 33.15 -3.82 21.27
N ASN A 11 32.00 -3.32 20.84
CA ASN A 11 31.92 -2.42 19.70
C ASN A 11 31.02 -1.25 20.09
N LYS A 12 31.68 -0.19 20.55
CA LYS A 12 31.15 1.17 20.67
C LYS A 12 31.01 1.70 19.24
N ILE A 13 29.80 2.02 18.81
CA ILE A 13 29.57 2.82 17.59
C ILE A 13 29.43 4.28 18.04
N PRO A 14 30.34 5.18 17.69
CA PRO A 14 30.16 6.61 17.87
C PRO A 14 29.56 7.26 16.62
N GLY A 15 28.67 8.24 16.81
CA GLY A 15 28.40 9.29 15.82
C GLY A 15 27.06 9.21 15.10
N VAL A 16 25.97 9.57 15.79
CA VAL A 16 24.76 10.07 15.11
C VAL A 16 24.96 11.57 14.90
N SER A 17 25.37 11.94 13.68
CA SER A 17 25.39 13.32 13.20
C SER A 17 24.03 13.63 12.58
N CYS A 18 23.33 14.61 13.14
CA CYS A 18 22.12 15.18 12.57
C CYS A 18 22.43 15.72 11.16
N VAL A 19 21.83 15.13 10.12
CA VAL A 19 21.92 15.67 8.76
C VAL A 19 20.78 16.66 8.55
N ASP A 20 21.18 17.92 8.42
CA ASP A 20 20.38 19.07 8.08
C ASP A 20 19.81 18.92 6.65
N ARG A 21 18.47 18.92 6.53
CA ARG A 21 17.76 18.80 5.24
C ARG A 21 17.66 20.17 4.57
N ARG A 22 18.73 20.62 3.91
CA ARG A 22 18.67 21.63 2.84
C ARG A 22 19.74 21.40 1.78
N ALA A 23 19.44 20.59 0.78
CA ALA A 23 20.08 20.70 -0.54
C ALA A 23 19.17 20.15 -1.65
N PRO A 24 19.16 20.76 -2.85
CA PRO A 24 18.24 20.44 -3.94
C PRO A 24 18.61 19.15 -4.69
N LEU A 25 17.58 18.52 -5.26
CA LEU A 25 17.61 17.29 -6.05
C LEU A 25 18.70 17.33 -7.15
N GLY A 26 19.76 16.55 -6.94
CA GLY A 26 20.76 16.24 -7.95
C GLY A 26 20.24 15.17 -8.92
N VAL A 27 20.00 15.57 -10.16
CA VAL A 27 19.70 14.67 -11.28
C VAL A 27 20.98 13.92 -11.68
N ILE A 28 21.07 12.63 -11.35
CA ILE A 28 22.15 11.76 -11.85
C ILE A 28 21.82 11.34 -13.29
N ARG A 29 22.32 12.09 -14.28
CA ARG A 29 22.39 11.65 -15.68
C ARG A 29 23.72 10.92 -15.91
N ARG A 30 23.66 9.61 -16.21
CA ARG A 30 24.79 8.88 -16.81
C ARG A 30 25.10 9.51 -18.18
N ARG A 31 26.27 10.13 -18.32
CA ARG A 31 26.81 10.64 -19.58
C ARG A 31 27.65 9.55 -20.25
N VAL A 32 27.24 9.17 -21.46
CA VAL A 32 28.11 8.55 -22.46
C VAL A 32 29.08 9.62 -22.97
N ARG A 33 30.37 9.28 -23.05
CA ARG A 33 31.44 10.14 -23.55
C ARG A 33 31.28 10.38 -25.05
N SER A 34 31.14 11.64 -25.46
CA SER A 34 31.74 12.13 -26.70
C SER A 34 32.17 13.59 -26.51
N SER A 35 33.37 13.87 -27.00
CA SER A 35 34.13 15.10 -26.82
C SER A 35 33.45 16.29 -27.49
N GLY A 36 33.45 17.44 -26.82
CA GLY A 36 32.95 18.70 -27.38
C GLY A 36 32.92 19.78 -26.31
N ILE A 37 34.00 20.55 -26.21
CA ILE A 37 34.12 21.73 -25.35
C ILE A 37 33.44 22.89 -26.09
N ILE A 38 32.35 23.43 -25.53
CA ILE A 38 31.89 24.79 -25.81
C ILE A 38 31.50 25.42 -24.47
N ALA A 39 32.29 26.40 -24.04
CA ALA A 39 32.01 27.24 -22.90
C ALA A 39 31.08 28.38 -23.34
N LEU A 40 29.90 28.48 -22.73
CA LEU A 40 29.01 29.62 -22.85
C LEU A 40 28.64 30.07 -21.44
N SER A 41 29.24 31.19 -21.05
CA SER A 41 28.93 31.91 -19.83
C SER A 41 27.64 32.70 -20.07
N ALA A 42 26.56 32.34 -19.40
CA ALA A 42 25.33 33.12 -19.38
C ALA A 42 25.14 33.71 -17.99
N ALA A 43 25.33 35.03 -17.88
CA ALA A 43 24.96 35.80 -16.70
C ALA A 43 23.43 35.90 -16.63
N VAL A 44 22.83 35.32 -15.61
CA VAL A 44 21.39 35.47 -15.33
C VAL A 44 21.21 36.65 -14.40
N VAL A 45 20.69 37.75 -14.93
CA VAL A 45 20.24 38.92 -14.15
C VAL A 45 18.83 38.61 -13.63
N PHE A 46 18.69 38.50 -12.31
CA PHE A 46 17.39 38.40 -11.65
C PHE A 46 16.87 39.82 -11.38
N THR A 47 15.86 40.25 -12.15
CA THR A 47 15.06 41.43 -11.83
C THR A 47 13.95 41.03 -10.84
N VAL A 48 14.06 41.51 -9.61
CA VAL A 48 13.00 41.38 -8.59
C VAL A 48 11.93 42.44 -8.88
N GLY A 49 10.84 42.05 -9.53
CA GLY A 49 9.66 42.89 -9.69
C GLY A 49 8.82 42.91 -8.41
N PRO A 50 8.23 44.06 -8.01
CA PRO A 50 7.33 44.13 -6.87
C PRO A 50 6.05 43.32 -7.17
N GLY A 51 5.84 42.28 -6.37
CA GLY A 51 4.70 41.37 -6.49
C GLY A 51 3.38 42.08 -6.25
N THR A 52 2.53 42.10 -7.27
CA THR A 52 1.11 42.41 -7.15
C THR A 52 0.43 41.29 -6.36
N GLY A 53 -0.21 41.65 -5.25
CA GLY A 53 -0.94 40.71 -4.40
C GLY A 53 -2.11 40.09 -5.14
N CYS A 54 -2.00 38.80 -5.48
CA CYS A 54 -3.12 38.00 -5.95
C CYS A 54 -4.08 37.71 -4.78
N THR A 55 -5.11 38.55 -4.63
CA THR A 55 -6.27 38.23 -3.78
C THR A 55 -7.19 37.26 -4.53
N THR A 56 -6.80 35.98 -4.63
CA THR A 56 -7.72 34.95 -5.12
C THR A 56 -8.79 34.70 -4.07
N LYS A 57 -10.02 35.15 -4.35
CA LYS A 57 -11.20 34.86 -3.53
C LYS A 57 -11.30 33.33 -3.34
N PRO A 58 -11.57 32.84 -2.11
CA PRO A 58 -11.73 31.41 -1.89
C PRO A 58 -12.86 30.91 -2.78
N LYS A 59 -12.53 30.01 -3.71
CA LYS A 59 -13.49 29.29 -4.53
C LYS A 59 -14.40 28.54 -3.56
N ARG A 60 -15.66 28.97 -3.45
CA ARG A 60 -16.71 28.22 -2.74
C ARG A 60 -16.70 26.81 -3.34
N VAL A 61 -16.17 25.87 -2.58
CA VAL A 61 -16.33 24.45 -2.88
C VAL A 61 -17.82 24.22 -2.75
N ASN A 62 -18.48 23.97 -3.88
CA ASN A 62 -19.85 23.48 -3.86
C ASN A 62 -19.79 22.17 -3.10
N THR A 63 -20.32 22.17 -1.88
CA THR A 63 -20.61 20.98 -1.12
C THR A 63 -21.57 20.18 -1.99
N ALA A 64 -21.04 19.23 -2.75
CA ALA A 64 -21.85 18.30 -3.51
C ALA A 64 -22.79 17.66 -2.49
N THR A 65 -24.10 17.81 -2.70
CA THR A 65 -25.14 17.18 -1.92
C THR A 65 -24.81 15.69 -1.82
N GLN A 66 -24.27 15.27 -0.68
CA GLN A 66 -24.08 13.87 -0.34
C GLN A 66 -25.49 13.29 -0.29
N GLN A 67 -25.94 12.65 -1.37
CA GLN A 67 -27.12 11.81 -1.29
C GLN A 67 -26.83 10.73 -0.24
N PRO A 68 -27.71 10.53 0.76
CA PRO A 68 -27.60 9.40 1.65
C PRO A 68 -27.78 8.14 0.80
N LEU A 69 -26.66 7.55 0.39
CA LEU A 69 -26.65 6.27 -0.27
C LEU A 69 -26.91 5.23 0.80
N ASP A 70 -28.19 4.96 1.02
CA ASP A 70 -28.72 3.81 1.76
C ASP A 70 -28.45 2.51 0.96
N ARG A 71 -27.26 2.39 0.36
CA ARG A 71 -26.81 1.14 -0.26
C ARG A 71 -26.57 0.16 0.88
N PRO A 72 -27.14 -1.05 0.80
CA PRO A 72 -26.91 -2.07 1.82
C PRO A 72 -25.41 -2.26 1.99
N ARG A 73 -24.92 -2.01 3.21
CA ARG A 73 -23.53 -2.22 3.57
C ARG A 73 -23.21 -3.70 3.28
N PRO A 74 -22.26 -4.01 2.39
CA PRO A 74 -21.86 -5.40 2.18
C PRO A 74 -21.34 -5.93 3.53
N ALA A 75 -21.75 -7.14 3.91
CA ALA A 75 -21.26 -7.80 5.12
C ALA A 75 -19.73 -7.97 4.99
N GLY A 76 -19.00 -7.00 5.52
CA GLY A 76 -17.58 -6.84 5.26
C GLY A 76 -16.74 -7.92 5.87
N ARG A 77 -15.89 -8.55 5.06
CA ARG A 77 -14.81 -9.40 5.56
C ARG A 77 -13.58 -8.53 5.73
N ASN A 78 -13.11 -8.38 6.98
CA ASN A 78 -11.77 -7.87 7.25
C ASN A 78 -10.82 -9.06 7.31
N GLY A 79 -9.88 -9.15 6.37
CA GLY A 79 -8.88 -10.20 6.34
C GLY A 79 -8.48 -10.63 4.93
N TYR A 80 -8.03 -11.87 4.81
CA TYR A 80 -7.66 -12.47 3.54
C TYR A 80 -8.11 -13.93 3.46
N GLU A 81 -8.34 -14.38 2.23
CA GLU A 81 -8.75 -15.74 1.86
C GLU A 81 -7.75 -16.26 0.83
N ILE A 82 -7.01 -17.32 1.19
CA ILE A 82 -6.14 -18.05 0.26
C ILE A 82 -7.01 -18.97 -0.60
N ILE A 83 -6.97 -18.78 -1.91
CA ILE A 83 -7.69 -19.59 -2.90
C ILE A 83 -6.80 -20.73 -3.40
N ALA A 84 -5.52 -20.44 -3.64
CA ALA A 84 -4.57 -21.42 -4.15
C ALA A 84 -3.24 -21.30 -3.39
N ALA A 85 -2.61 -22.45 -3.13
CA ALA A 85 -1.30 -22.50 -2.53
C ALA A 85 -0.25 -21.87 -3.46
N ALA A 86 0.69 -21.14 -2.89
CA ALA A 86 1.86 -20.67 -3.63
C ALA A 86 2.72 -21.88 -4.05
N PRO A 87 3.25 -21.92 -5.28
CA PRO A 87 4.13 -22.99 -5.71
C PRO A 87 5.44 -22.96 -4.94
N ALA A 88 6.05 -24.12 -4.74
CA ALA A 88 7.36 -24.24 -4.12
C ALA A 88 8.41 -23.41 -4.89
N GLY A 89 9.29 -22.71 -4.16
CA GLY A 89 10.31 -21.86 -4.74
C GLY A 89 9.82 -20.51 -5.29
N MET A 90 8.54 -20.14 -5.09
CA MET A 90 8.05 -18.81 -5.47
C MET A 90 8.75 -17.69 -4.72
N PHE A 91 9.04 -17.90 -3.43
CA PHE A 91 9.62 -16.89 -2.56
C PHE A 91 11.14 -17.08 -2.43
N PRO A 92 11.90 -15.98 -2.33
CA PRO A 92 11.42 -14.60 -2.33
C PRO A 92 11.15 -14.08 -3.75
N CYS A 93 10.20 -13.15 -3.93
CA CYS A 93 9.83 -12.60 -5.25
C CYS A 93 9.53 -11.11 -5.24
N ALA A 94 9.58 -10.47 -6.40
CA ALA A 94 9.11 -9.09 -6.56
C ALA A 94 7.57 -9.03 -6.67
N LEU A 95 6.98 -7.96 -6.12
CA LEU A 95 5.54 -7.70 -6.07
C LEU A 95 5.21 -6.43 -6.87
N ALA A 96 4.46 -6.59 -7.96
CA ALA A 96 3.86 -5.46 -8.66
C ALA A 96 2.53 -5.07 -7.99
N VAL A 97 2.28 -3.78 -7.79
CA VAL A 97 1.05 -3.28 -7.18
C VAL A 97 0.29 -2.36 -8.14
N ALA A 98 -0.95 -2.70 -8.46
CA ALA A 98 -1.82 -1.95 -9.34
C ALA A 98 -3.06 -1.47 -8.58
N SER A 99 -3.24 -0.15 -8.50
CA SER A 99 -4.50 0.43 -8.04
C SER A 99 -5.44 0.67 -9.19
N VAL A 100 -6.73 0.45 -8.93
CA VAL A 100 -7.76 0.58 -9.94
C VAL A 100 -8.96 1.40 -9.49
N ALA A 101 -9.53 2.17 -10.42
CA ALA A 101 -10.75 2.96 -10.25
C ALA A 101 -11.86 2.10 -10.82
N GLU A 102 -12.65 1.53 -9.94
CA GLU A 102 -13.90 0.88 -10.28
C GLU A 102 -13.79 -0.35 -11.20
N THR A 103 -13.91 -1.51 -10.59
CA THR A 103 -14.19 -2.73 -11.34
C THR A 103 -15.71 -2.82 -11.51
N SER A 104 -16.21 -2.89 -12.75
CA SER A 104 -17.63 -3.21 -13.00
C SER A 104 -18.02 -4.42 -12.14
N ASP A 105 -19.15 -4.31 -11.43
CA ASP A 105 -19.61 -4.99 -10.18
C ASP A 105 -19.41 -6.52 -10.03
N THR A 106 -18.78 -7.21 -10.96
CA THR A 106 -18.38 -8.61 -10.83
C THR A 106 -16.98 -8.81 -11.43
N LEU A 107 -15.97 -8.95 -10.57
CA LEU A 107 -14.59 -9.34 -10.92
C LEU A 107 -14.48 -10.71 -11.62
N ASP A 108 -15.60 -11.41 -11.81
CA ASP A 108 -15.64 -12.80 -12.24
C ASP A 108 -15.66 -12.99 -13.78
N ALA A 109 -15.91 -11.95 -14.61
CA ALA A 109 -16.20 -12.13 -16.05
C ALA A 109 -15.22 -11.49 -17.06
N ARG A 110 -13.97 -11.18 -16.66
CA ARG A 110 -12.99 -10.31 -17.38
C ARG A 110 -13.18 -8.85 -16.99
N PRO A 111 -12.77 -8.48 -15.78
CA PRO A 111 -12.84 -7.10 -15.35
C PRO A 111 -12.02 -6.24 -16.31
N MET A 112 -12.72 -5.30 -16.95
CA MET A 112 -12.11 -4.11 -17.52
C MET A 112 -11.88 -3.15 -16.36
N VAL A 113 -10.67 -2.62 -16.28
CA VAL A 113 -10.17 -1.96 -15.10
C VAL A 113 -9.42 -0.68 -15.49
N GLU A 114 -9.81 0.45 -14.91
CA GLU A 114 -9.09 1.70 -15.14
C GLU A 114 -7.97 1.84 -14.10
N LEU A 115 -6.72 2.02 -14.56
CA LEU A 115 -5.61 2.30 -13.65
C LEU A 115 -5.75 3.70 -13.09
N VAL A 116 -5.75 3.81 -11.76
CA VAL A 116 -5.64 5.10 -11.10
C VAL A 116 -4.19 5.53 -11.17
N SER A 117 -3.93 6.66 -11.82
CA SER A 117 -2.66 7.36 -11.66
C SER A 117 -2.54 7.78 -10.19
N ARG A 118 -1.78 7.03 -9.41
CA ARG A 118 -1.61 7.29 -7.99
C ARG A 118 -0.43 8.22 -7.71
N PRO A 119 -0.51 9.04 -6.64
CA PRO A 119 0.57 9.90 -6.24
C PRO A 119 1.78 9.07 -5.80
N SER A 120 2.98 9.60 -6.03
CA SER A 120 4.26 8.97 -5.64
C SER A 120 4.34 8.58 -4.16
N SER A 121 3.54 9.23 -3.29
CA SER A 121 3.46 8.96 -1.86
C SER A 121 3.02 7.54 -1.53
N GLU A 122 2.22 6.90 -2.38
CA GLU A 122 1.74 5.55 -2.08
C GLU A 122 2.77 4.47 -2.37
N SER A 123 3.55 4.65 -3.43
CA SER A 123 4.67 3.74 -3.72
C SER A 123 5.64 3.70 -2.55
N VAL A 124 5.84 4.82 -1.86
CA VAL A 124 6.64 4.90 -0.63
C VAL A 124 6.00 4.05 0.48
N ALA A 125 4.69 4.16 0.71
CA ALA A 125 4.01 3.37 1.74
C ALA A 125 4.11 1.85 1.48
N TRP A 126 4.04 1.43 0.22
CA TRP A 126 4.24 0.02 -0.15
C TRP A 126 5.68 -0.44 0.04
N LEU A 127 6.67 0.38 -0.30
CA LEU A 127 8.07 0.08 -0.06
C LEU A 127 8.36 -0.05 1.45
N GLU A 128 7.90 0.92 2.26
CA GLU A 128 8.06 0.91 3.72
C GLU A 128 7.40 -0.33 4.36
N LEU A 129 6.27 -0.80 3.83
CA LEU A 129 5.56 -1.97 4.37
C LEU A 129 6.39 -3.27 4.28
N PHE A 130 7.26 -3.38 3.27
CA PHE A 130 7.99 -4.60 2.94
C PHE A 130 9.51 -4.50 3.16
N ASP A 131 10.03 -3.37 3.64
CA ASP A 131 11.46 -3.13 3.89
C ASP A 131 12.09 -4.21 4.80
N ASP A 132 11.33 -4.68 5.81
CA ASP A 132 11.75 -5.72 6.75
C ASP A 132 11.19 -7.12 6.45
N SER A 133 10.69 -7.36 5.23
CA SER A 133 9.98 -8.59 4.90
C SER A 133 10.81 -9.53 4.01
N ALA A 134 11.16 -10.70 4.55
CA ALA A 134 11.83 -11.75 3.79
C ALA A 134 11.08 -12.27 2.54
N PRO A 135 9.73 -12.34 2.47
CA PRO A 135 9.08 -12.93 1.29
C PRO A 135 9.14 -12.05 0.04
N VAL A 136 9.27 -10.73 0.17
CA VAL A 136 9.19 -9.80 -0.97
C VAL A 136 10.51 -9.06 -1.11
N ILE A 137 11.24 -9.29 -2.20
CA ILE A 137 12.53 -8.64 -2.44
C ILE A 137 12.39 -7.18 -2.92
N GLU A 138 11.29 -6.88 -3.61
CA GLU A 138 11.09 -5.60 -4.26
C GLU A 138 9.60 -5.37 -4.46
N VAL A 139 9.17 -4.12 -4.31
CA VAL A 139 7.79 -3.69 -4.56
C VAL A 139 7.81 -2.51 -5.50
N PHE A 140 7.01 -2.57 -6.55
CA PHE A 140 6.89 -1.44 -7.48
C PHE A 140 5.46 -1.26 -7.94
N PRO A 141 5.05 0.01 -8.20
CA PRO A 141 3.77 0.27 -8.82
C PRO A 141 3.76 -0.29 -10.24
N ALA A 142 2.73 -1.05 -10.60
CA ALA A 142 2.50 -1.48 -11.98
C ALA A 142 2.06 -0.26 -12.81
N THR A 143 3.03 0.51 -13.28
CA THR A 143 2.76 1.67 -14.13
C THR A 143 2.64 1.23 -15.58
N VAL A 144 1.48 1.47 -16.19
CA VAL A 144 1.36 1.46 -17.65
C VAL A 144 1.52 2.91 -18.10
N PRO A 145 2.40 3.20 -19.07
CA PRO A 145 2.56 4.56 -19.58
C PRO A 145 1.18 5.11 -19.92
N ASN A 146 0.84 6.23 -19.27
CA ASN A 146 -0.48 6.81 -19.20
C ASN A 146 -0.99 7.16 -20.62
N GLN A 147 -1.55 6.18 -21.30
CA GLN A 147 -2.36 6.37 -22.49
C GLN A 147 -3.72 6.79 -21.97
N TYR A 148 -3.84 8.09 -21.66
CA TYR A 148 -4.99 8.75 -21.04
C TYR A 148 -6.33 8.07 -21.37
N GLY A 149 -7.01 7.56 -20.33
CA GLY A 149 -8.37 7.02 -20.43
C GLY A 149 -8.48 5.61 -21.02
N ARG A 150 -7.36 4.90 -21.26
CA ARG A 150 -7.42 3.49 -21.66
C ARG A 150 -7.75 2.61 -20.47
N THR A 151 -8.87 1.90 -20.57
CA THR A 151 -9.18 0.78 -19.69
C THR A 151 -8.25 -0.40 -20.00
N LEU A 152 -7.68 -1.00 -18.97
CA LEU A 152 -6.82 -2.16 -19.06
C LEU A 152 -7.52 -3.39 -18.50
N THR A 153 -7.14 -4.55 -19.01
CA THR A 153 -7.60 -5.82 -18.47
C THR A 153 -6.60 -6.34 -17.44
N VAL A 154 -7.06 -7.13 -16.48
CA VAL A 154 -6.16 -7.80 -15.52
C VAL A 154 -5.04 -8.60 -16.21
N PRO A 155 -5.30 -9.38 -17.28
CA PRO A 155 -4.23 -10.03 -18.04
C PRO A 155 -3.15 -9.09 -18.60
N GLU A 156 -3.50 -7.87 -19.02
CA GLU A 156 -2.52 -6.87 -19.47
C GLU A 156 -1.64 -6.38 -18.31
N LEU A 157 -2.23 -6.14 -17.14
CA LEU A 157 -1.49 -5.78 -15.92
C LEU A 157 -0.55 -6.90 -15.49
N LEU A 158 -1.01 -8.16 -15.54
CA LEU A 158 -0.20 -9.33 -15.22
C LEU A 158 0.94 -9.52 -16.21
N ASN A 159 0.69 -9.31 -17.50
CA ASN A 159 1.74 -9.37 -18.52
C ASN A 159 2.79 -8.28 -18.28
N LYS A 160 2.36 -7.05 -17.97
CA LYS A 160 3.27 -5.95 -17.62
C LYS A 160 4.11 -6.27 -16.39
N ALA A 161 3.49 -6.69 -15.29
CA ALA A 161 4.18 -7.11 -14.07
C ALA A 161 5.21 -8.22 -14.35
N ARG A 162 4.84 -9.21 -15.18
CA ARG A 162 5.75 -10.29 -15.62
C ARG A 162 6.94 -9.75 -16.41
N THR A 163 6.71 -8.83 -17.36
CA THR A 163 7.80 -8.21 -18.14
C THR A 163 8.77 -7.40 -17.29
N GLU A 164 8.31 -6.91 -16.14
CA GLU A 164 9.12 -6.20 -15.15
C GLU A 164 9.73 -7.13 -14.08
N GLY A 165 9.56 -8.45 -14.22
CA GLY A 165 10.17 -9.44 -13.34
C GLY A 165 9.43 -9.70 -12.03
N ALA A 166 8.23 -9.15 -11.84
CA ALA A 166 7.42 -9.49 -10.67
C ALA A 166 6.90 -10.92 -10.76
N GLY A 167 7.06 -11.68 -9.67
CA GLY A 167 6.45 -13.02 -9.51
C GLY A 167 4.98 -12.95 -9.06
N LEU A 168 4.62 -11.85 -8.41
CA LEU A 168 3.28 -11.58 -7.90
C LEU A 168 2.76 -10.23 -8.39
N CYS A 169 1.44 -10.13 -8.57
CA CYS A 169 0.77 -8.88 -8.90
C CYS A 169 -0.46 -8.72 -8.00
N LEU A 170 -0.48 -7.65 -7.21
CA LEU A 170 -1.61 -7.23 -6.41
C LEU A 170 -2.43 -6.20 -7.19
N VAL A 171 -3.66 -6.55 -7.56
CA VAL A 171 -4.62 -5.60 -8.14
C VAL A 171 -5.64 -5.25 -7.08
N TYR A 172 -5.81 -3.97 -6.77
CA TYR A 172 -6.70 -3.56 -5.69
C TYR A 172 -7.43 -2.25 -5.98
N GLN A 173 -8.62 -2.13 -5.38
CA GLN A 173 -9.53 -1.02 -5.50
C GLN A 173 -9.82 -0.47 -4.11
N ALA A 174 -9.74 0.85 -3.96
CA ALA A 174 -10.19 1.55 -2.76
C ALA A 174 -11.48 2.30 -3.10
N THR A 175 -12.56 1.99 -2.40
CA THR A 175 -13.88 2.61 -2.57
C THR A 175 -14.22 3.39 -1.30
N VAL A 176 -14.48 4.68 -1.47
CA VAL A 176 -14.87 5.58 -0.38
C VAL A 176 -16.36 5.86 -0.49
N HIS A 177 -17.11 5.53 0.57
CA HIS A 177 -18.56 5.69 0.62
C HIS A 177 -18.92 6.90 1.50
N GLY A 178 -18.69 8.09 0.94
CA GLY A 178 -18.82 9.34 1.69
C GLY A 178 -17.79 9.45 2.82
N ASP A 179 -18.13 10.18 3.87
CA ASP A 179 -17.20 10.41 5.00
C ASP A 179 -17.29 9.33 6.08
N ALA A 180 -18.21 8.37 5.94
CA ALA A 180 -18.57 7.43 7.01
C ALA A 180 -17.89 6.06 6.89
N PHE A 181 -17.48 5.66 5.68
CA PHE A 181 -17.06 4.29 5.43
C PHE A 181 -16.12 4.22 4.22
N ALA A 182 -15.12 3.35 4.32
CA ALA A 182 -14.26 2.99 3.21
C ALA A 182 -14.04 1.47 3.16
N ASP A 183 -13.95 0.93 1.95
CA ASP A 183 -13.69 -0.47 1.65
C ASP A 183 -12.53 -0.56 0.67
N VAL A 184 -11.61 -1.49 0.93
CA VAL A 184 -10.48 -1.77 0.06
C VAL A 184 -10.49 -3.26 -0.23
N GLN A 185 -10.59 -3.60 -1.51
CA GLN A 185 -10.60 -4.96 -2.00
C GLN A 185 -9.41 -5.20 -2.91
N GLY A 186 -8.78 -6.36 -2.80
CA GLY A 186 -7.64 -6.71 -3.62
C GLY A 186 -7.57 -8.18 -3.94
N LEU A 187 -6.99 -8.46 -5.10
CA LEU A 187 -6.76 -9.78 -5.64
C LEU A 187 -5.26 -9.95 -5.88
N LEU A 188 -4.69 -11.01 -5.33
CA LEU A 188 -3.28 -11.34 -5.48
C LEU A 188 -3.14 -12.47 -6.50
N TYR A 189 -2.40 -12.20 -7.58
CA TYR A 189 -2.20 -13.12 -8.67
C TYR A 189 -0.75 -13.56 -8.78
N ARG A 190 -0.54 -14.81 -9.22
CA ARG A 190 0.74 -15.26 -9.78
C ARG A 190 0.89 -14.71 -11.19
N THR A 191 1.98 -14.02 -11.47
CA THR A 191 2.19 -13.40 -12.80
C THR A 191 2.49 -14.43 -13.88
N ALA A 192 3.09 -15.57 -13.56
CA ALA A 192 3.50 -16.59 -14.53
C ALA A 192 2.34 -17.11 -15.40
N ASP A 193 1.19 -17.38 -14.78
CA ASP A 193 0.03 -17.99 -15.43
C ASP A 193 -1.30 -17.26 -15.13
N GLY A 194 -1.25 -16.21 -14.32
CA GLY A 194 -2.43 -15.45 -13.90
C GLY A 194 -3.32 -16.16 -12.89
N GLN A 195 -2.82 -17.19 -12.20
CA GLN A 195 -3.59 -17.87 -11.16
C GLN A 195 -3.87 -16.93 -9.99
N LEU A 196 -5.14 -16.85 -9.59
CA LEU A 196 -5.56 -16.12 -8.39
C LEU A 196 -5.16 -16.90 -7.14
N LEU A 197 -4.29 -16.31 -6.31
CA LEU A 197 -3.77 -16.92 -5.10
C LEU A 197 -4.57 -16.52 -3.86
N ALA A 198 -4.98 -15.26 -3.76
CA ALA A 198 -5.71 -14.77 -2.60
C ALA A 198 -6.68 -13.62 -2.91
N ARG A 199 -7.75 -13.52 -2.12
CA ARG A 199 -8.61 -12.33 -1.99
C ARG A 199 -8.32 -11.65 -0.67
N ILE A 200 -8.24 -10.34 -0.67
CA ILE A 200 -7.89 -9.53 0.50
C ILE A 200 -8.90 -8.41 0.58
N GLN A 201 -9.45 -8.17 1.76
CA GLN A 201 -10.42 -7.12 1.98
C GLN A 201 -10.20 -6.45 3.33
N ALA A 202 -10.35 -5.13 3.35
CA ALA A 202 -10.36 -4.37 4.58
C ALA A 202 -11.36 -3.23 4.50
N GLN A 203 -12.00 -2.98 5.63
CA GLN A 203 -13.01 -1.96 5.81
C GLN A 203 -12.70 -1.11 7.03
N ALA A 204 -13.10 0.15 6.97
CA ALA A 204 -13.08 1.05 8.11
C ALA A 204 -14.32 1.93 8.13
N ASP A 205 -14.92 2.02 9.29
CA ASP A 205 -15.96 3.01 9.59
C ASP A 205 -15.30 4.27 10.17
N ALA A 206 -15.88 5.42 9.89
CA ALA A 206 -15.55 6.64 10.60
C ALA A 206 -15.92 6.47 12.07
N PRO A 207 -15.08 6.98 12.99
CA PRO A 207 -15.44 7.02 14.39
C PRO A 207 -16.73 7.84 14.57
N PRO A 208 -17.56 7.54 15.59
CA PRO A 208 -18.75 8.33 15.85
C PRO A 208 -18.35 9.80 16.08
N VAL A 209 -19.15 10.75 15.58
CA VAL A 209 -18.85 12.20 15.55
C VAL A 209 -18.47 12.78 16.92
N ASN A 210 -18.88 12.12 18.01
CA ASN A 210 -18.62 12.54 19.39
C ASN A 210 -17.41 11.84 20.05
N ALA A 211 -16.79 10.87 19.39
CA ALA A 211 -15.56 10.26 19.89
C ALA A 211 -14.41 11.24 19.69
N LYS A 212 -14.02 11.92 20.78
CA LYS A 212 -12.70 12.57 20.86
C LYS A 212 -11.64 11.48 20.93
N THR A 213 -11.31 10.90 19.79
CA THR A 213 -10.17 9.99 19.68
C THR A 213 -8.91 10.85 19.73
N ALA A 214 -8.18 10.77 20.83
CA ALA A 214 -6.88 11.43 20.92
C ALA A 214 -5.95 10.85 19.84
N PRO A 215 -5.13 11.68 19.16
CA PRO A 215 -4.18 11.18 18.20
C PRO A 215 -3.21 10.21 18.90
N PRO A 216 -2.74 9.16 18.19
CA PRO A 216 -1.70 8.28 18.71
C PRO A 216 -0.46 9.08 19.17
N PRO A 217 0.26 8.61 20.21
CA PRO A 217 1.46 9.29 20.70
C PRO A 217 2.46 9.59 19.58
N GLY A 218 2.99 10.81 19.56
CA GLY A 218 3.98 11.23 18.56
C GLY A 218 3.42 11.75 17.24
N ARG A 219 2.09 11.75 17.04
CA ARG A 219 1.45 12.45 15.92
C ARG A 219 1.10 13.88 16.30
N ALA A 220 1.19 14.79 15.33
CA ALA A 220 0.72 16.16 15.52
C ALA A 220 -0.81 16.19 15.62
N ASP A 221 -1.37 17.09 16.43
CA ASP A 221 -2.82 17.24 16.62
C ASP A 221 -3.60 17.53 15.32
N VAL A 222 -2.90 17.99 14.29
CA VAL A 222 -3.46 18.25 12.94
C VAL A 222 -3.55 17.00 12.06
N ASP A 223 -2.87 15.90 12.41
CA ASP A 223 -2.87 14.66 11.63
C ASP A 223 -4.12 13.82 11.92
N ARG A 224 -5.12 13.96 11.04
CA ARG A 224 -6.40 13.24 11.12
C ARG A 224 -6.41 11.88 10.42
N ARG A 225 -5.27 11.38 9.92
CA ARG A 225 -5.23 10.09 9.21
C ARG A 225 -5.69 8.90 10.06
N HIS A 226 -5.54 8.99 11.38
CA HIS A 226 -5.98 7.94 12.32
C HIS A 226 -7.52 7.85 12.48
N ILE A 227 -8.27 8.87 12.04
CA ILE A 227 -9.75 8.88 12.04
C ILE A 227 -10.34 8.86 10.63
N ASP A 228 -9.53 9.08 9.60
CA ASP A 228 -9.95 9.02 8.20
C ASP A 228 -10.20 7.57 7.80
N PRO A 229 -11.46 7.17 7.50
CA PRO A 229 -11.78 5.79 7.17
C PRO A 229 -11.02 5.31 5.92
N ALA A 230 -10.76 6.18 4.94
CA ALA A 230 -10.02 5.78 3.73
C ALA A 230 -8.58 5.39 4.08
N TYR A 231 -7.92 6.19 4.91
CA TYR A 231 -6.56 5.89 5.37
C TYR A 231 -6.52 4.61 6.21
N VAL A 232 -7.44 4.47 7.18
CA VAL A 232 -7.51 3.31 8.07
C VAL A 232 -7.80 2.02 7.30
N ALA A 233 -8.70 2.06 6.30
CA ALA A 233 -8.99 0.89 5.47
C ALA A 233 -7.77 0.47 4.64
N VAL A 234 -7.03 1.41 4.05
CA VAL A 234 -5.80 1.13 3.29
C VAL A 234 -4.70 0.55 4.20
N GLU A 235 -4.49 1.13 5.39
CA GLU A 235 -3.51 0.63 6.35
C GLU A 235 -3.84 -0.80 6.82
N ARG A 236 -5.12 -1.09 7.11
CA ARG A 236 -5.59 -2.46 7.42
C ARG A 236 -5.38 -3.41 6.26
N PHE A 237 -5.72 -2.99 5.04
CA PHE A 237 -5.53 -3.78 3.83
C PHE A 237 -4.06 -4.15 3.63
N GLN A 238 -3.16 -3.17 3.73
CA GLN A 238 -1.71 -3.37 3.66
C GLN A 238 -1.22 -4.40 4.68
N ASN A 239 -1.69 -4.30 5.93
CA ASN A 239 -1.37 -5.28 6.96
C ASN A 239 -1.84 -6.69 6.58
N HIS A 240 -3.06 -6.85 6.07
CA HIS A 240 -3.56 -8.15 5.60
C HIS A 240 -2.78 -8.69 4.41
N VAL A 241 -2.32 -7.86 3.46
CA VAL A 241 -1.44 -8.30 2.38
C VAL A 241 -0.13 -8.87 2.94
N ARG A 242 0.48 -8.18 3.90
CA ARG A 242 1.73 -8.63 4.53
C ARG A 242 1.55 -9.96 5.28
N GLU A 243 0.46 -10.11 6.03
CA GLU A 243 0.12 -11.36 6.73
C GLU A 243 -0.15 -12.51 5.74
N CYS A 244 -0.90 -12.24 4.68
CA CYS A 244 -1.22 -13.17 3.61
C CYS A 244 0.05 -13.72 2.94
N LEU A 245 1.00 -12.84 2.59
CA LEU A 245 2.28 -13.24 1.97
C LEU A 245 3.18 -14.02 2.93
N ARG A 246 3.28 -13.61 4.21
CA ARG A 246 4.01 -14.37 5.23
C ARG A 246 3.44 -15.77 5.40
N TYR A 247 2.11 -15.89 5.43
CA TYR A 247 1.43 -17.17 5.52
C TYR A 247 1.77 -18.08 4.33
N MET A 248 1.67 -17.56 3.09
CA MET A 248 2.02 -18.32 1.89
C MET A 248 3.49 -18.77 1.89
N MET A 249 4.43 -17.93 2.33
CA MET A 249 5.85 -18.31 2.45
C MET A 249 6.07 -19.43 3.47
N HIS A 250 5.39 -19.40 4.61
CA HIS A 250 5.49 -20.48 5.59
C HIS A 250 4.91 -21.79 5.06
N ASP A 251 3.80 -21.74 4.34
CA ASP A 251 3.16 -22.93 3.76
C ASP A 251 4.04 -23.58 2.68
N THR A 252 4.70 -22.78 1.82
CA THR A 252 5.63 -23.33 0.80
C THR A 252 6.85 -24.01 1.41
N ALA A 253 7.37 -23.52 2.54
CA ALA A 253 8.47 -24.13 3.25
C ALA A 253 8.09 -25.50 3.84
N VAL A 254 6.85 -25.64 4.33
CA VAL A 254 6.34 -26.88 4.91
C VAL A 254 5.96 -27.90 3.84
N GLY A 255 5.36 -27.46 2.72
CA GLY A 255 4.98 -28.32 1.60
C GLY A 255 6.16 -29.08 0.96
N LEU A 256 7.37 -28.55 1.05
CA LEU A 256 8.60 -29.25 0.65
C LEU A 256 8.95 -30.44 1.56
N THR A 257 8.45 -30.46 2.80
CA THR A 257 8.77 -31.50 3.80
C THR A 257 7.68 -32.56 3.95
N ALA A 258 6.44 -32.27 3.54
CA ALA A 258 5.29 -33.15 3.75
C ALA A 258 4.46 -33.31 2.47
N GLY A 259 4.76 -34.36 1.68
CA GLY A 259 3.99 -34.77 0.50
C GLY A 259 2.60 -35.33 0.84
N GLY A 260 1.72 -34.53 1.44
CA GLY A 260 0.37 -34.94 1.82
C GLY A 260 -0.63 -33.79 1.74
N ALA A 261 -1.38 -33.74 0.64
CA ALA A 261 -2.47 -32.80 0.44
C ALA A 261 -3.58 -33.00 1.49
N ARG A 262 -3.60 -32.17 2.54
CA ARG A 262 -4.79 -31.97 3.37
C ARG A 262 -5.33 -30.58 3.10
N GLY A 263 -6.55 -30.52 2.57
CA GLY A 263 -7.29 -29.29 2.31
C GLY A 263 -7.37 -28.43 3.57
N LEU A 264 -6.63 -27.32 3.57
CA LEU A 264 -6.59 -26.40 4.68
C LEU A 264 -7.78 -25.43 4.57
N ARG A 265 -8.80 -25.63 5.41
CA ARG A 265 -9.80 -24.61 5.70
C ARG A 265 -9.17 -23.50 6.54
N GLN A 266 -9.41 -22.27 6.11
CA GLN A 266 -8.95 -20.99 6.65
C GLN A 266 -8.94 -20.87 8.18
N ARG A 267 -7.92 -20.18 8.70
CA ARG A 267 -8.07 -19.32 9.88
C ARG A 267 -8.86 -18.07 9.46
N MET A 268 -10.18 -18.13 9.57
CA MET A 268 -10.97 -16.92 9.76
C MET A 268 -10.64 -16.43 11.17
N ALA A 269 -9.57 -15.65 11.31
CA ALA A 269 -9.45 -14.79 12.47
C ALA A 269 -10.56 -13.75 12.29
N ALA A 270 -11.74 -14.03 12.84
CA ALA A 270 -12.66 -12.96 13.19
C ALA A 270 -11.82 -12.03 14.06
N SER A 271 -11.35 -10.91 13.49
CA SER A 271 -10.86 -9.81 14.31
C SER A 271 -11.96 -9.60 15.35
N PRO A 272 -11.66 -9.73 16.65
CA PRO A 272 -12.65 -9.41 17.65
C PRO A 272 -13.10 -7.99 17.32
N GLN A 273 -14.36 -7.83 16.94
CA GLN A 273 -14.97 -6.53 16.99
C GLN A 273 -14.87 -6.16 18.47
N GLU A 274 -13.84 -5.38 18.82
CA GLU A 274 -13.79 -4.66 20.08
C GLU A 274 -14.93 -3.65 20.01
N GLY A 275 -16.15 -4.15 20.28
CA GLY A 275 -17.26 -3.31 20.63
C GLY A 275 -16.85 -2.51 21.88
N PRO A 276 -17.20 -1.23 21.95
CA PRO A 276 -16.92 -0.43 23.14
C PRO A 276 -17.55 -1.14 24.34
N ARG A 277 -16.70 -1.58 25.28
CA ARG A 277 -17.15 -2.04 26.59
C ARG A 277 -17.80 -0.84 27.27
N LEU A 278 -19.11 -0.72 27.13
CA LEU A 278 -19.94 0.15 27.95
C LEU A 278 -19.73 -0.29 29.40
N GLY A 279 -18.82 0.38 30.08
CA GLY A 279 -18.72 0.36 31.53
C GLY A 279 -20.07 0.78 32.07
N SER A 280 -20.77 -0.17 32.67
CA SER A 280 -21.90 0.14 33.53
C SER A 280 -21.33 0.85 34.75
N ASP A 281 -21.49 2.18 34.78
CA ASP A 281 -21.40 2.95 36.02
C ASP A 281 -22.53 2.45 36.92
N ARG A 282 -22.15 1.56 37.84
CA ARG A 282 -22.86 1.32 39.10
C ARG A 282 -22.16 2.17 40.16
N ASP A 283 -23.00 2.81 40.97
CA ASP A 283 -22.71 3.39 42.28
C ASP A 283 -22.19 4.85 42.31
N ARG A 284 -23.12 5.80 42.41
CA ARG A 284 -23.42 6.52 43.67
C ARG A 284 -24.62 7.44 43.54
#